data_AF-A0A348YLK8-F1
#
_entry.id   AF-A0A348YLK8-F1
#
_cell.length_a   1.000
_cell.length_b   1.000
_cell.length_c   1.000
_cell.angle_alpha   90.00
_cell.angle_beta   90.00
_cell.angle_gamma   90.00
#
_symmetry.space_group_name_H-M   'P 1'
#
loop_
_entity.id
_entity.type
_entity.pdbx_description
1 polymer ?
#
loop_
_entity_poly.entity_id
_entity_poly.type
_entity_poly.pdbx_seq_one_letter_code
_entity_poly.pdbx_strand_id
1 'polypeptide(L)'
;MGSVAAKKMAVYKLGTPILVLAALSMITLPLPPTLLDILFSFNIALSMVVLLVSIYSKRPLDFGSFPTVLLLTTILRLSLNVASTRVILINGQDGTAAAGHVIESFGNVVMGGSYTVGIIVFTILVIINFVVITKGAGRIAEVTARFTLDAMPGKQMAIDADLNAGMIDQE
;
A
#
# COMPACT_ATOMS: atom_id res chain seq x y z
N MET A 1 15.22 0.42 -31.44
CA MET A 1 14.19 0.38 -30.37
C MET A 1 14.30 -0.80 -29.38
N GLY A 2 15.17 -1.82 -29.60
CA GLY A 2 15.28 -2.99 -28.69
C GLY A 2 16.11 -2.82 -27.40
N SER A 3 17.01 -1.82 -27.32
CA SER A 3 17.90 -1.66 -26.16
C SER A 3 17.20 -1.10 -24.89
N VAL A 4 16.21 -0.22 -25.07
CA VAL A 4 15.48 0.40 -23.94
C VAL A 4 14.54 -0.60 -23.27
N ALA A 5 13.95 -1.53 -24.03
CA ALA A 5 13.08 -2.59 -23.51
C ALA A 5 13.88 -3.62 -22.68
N ALA A 6 15.08 -4.01 -23.13
CA ALA A 6 15.95 -4.92 -22.41
C ALA A 6 16.43 -4.33 -21.07
N LYS A 7 16.78 -3.03 -21.04
CA LYS A 7 17.17 -2.34 -19.80
C LYS A 7 16.01 -2.22 -18.81
N LYS A 8 14.80 -1.90 -19.29
CA LYS A 8 13.58 -1.91 -18.44
C LYS A 8 13.28 -3.30 -17.87
N MET A 9 13.46 -4.35 -18.66
CA MET A 9 13.23 -5.74 -18.22
C MET A 9 14.28 -6.23 -17.22
N ALA A 10 15.55 -5.82 -17.37
CA ALA A 10 16.62 -6.11 -16.41
C ALA A 10 16.41 -5.38 -15.07
N VAL A 11 15.99 -4.12 -15.09
CA VAL A 11 15.64 -3.37 -13.89
C VAL A 11 14.42 -3.98 -13.19
N TYR A 12 13.42 -4.49 -13.92
CA TYR A 12 12.26 -5.17 -13.32
C TYR A 12 12.62 -6.56 -12.77
N LYS A 13 13.55 -7.28 -13.41
CA LYS A 13 14.07 -8.57 -12.95
C LYS A 13 14.98 -8.45 -11.70
N LEU A 14 15.76 -7.38 -11.59
CA LEU A 14 16.68 -7.18 -10.46
C LEU A 14 16.07 -6.30 -9.34
N GLY A 15 15.15 -5.40 -9.67
CA GLY A 15 14.56 -4.45 -8.72
C GLY A 15 13.70 -5.13 -7.66
N THR A 16 12.85 -6.09 -8.05
CA THR A 16 12.01 -6.85 -7.11
C THR A 16 12.84 -7.63 -6.08
N PRO A 17 13.83 -8.47 -6.45
CA PRO A 17 14.64 -9.18 -5.47
C PRO A 17 15.50 -8.24 -4.60
N ILE A 18 16.03 -7.13 -5.14
CA ILE A 18 16.75 -6.14 -4.32
C ILE A 18 15.83 -5.52 -3.28
N LEU A 19 14.59 -5.21 -3.64
CA LEU A 19 13.63 -4.61 -2.72
C LEU A 19 13.19 -5.58 -1.62
N VAL A 20 13.02 -6.86 -1.96
CA VAL A 20 12.77 -7.93 -0.98
C VAL A 20 13.99 -8.11 -0.06
N LEU A 21 15.21 -8.10 -0.59
CA LEU A 21 16.42 -8.19 0.22
C LEU A 21 16.59 -6.97 1.14
N ALA A 22 16.30 -5.77 0.64
CA ALA A 22 16.29 -4.55 1.44
C ALA A 22 15.23 -4.64 2.57
N ALA A 23 14.02 -5.07 2.24
CA ALA A 23 12.94 -5.31 3.20
C ALA A 23 13.33 -6.31 4.29
N LEU A 24 13.94 -7.44 3.92
CA LEU A 24 14.44 -8.45 4.86
C LEU A 24 15.60 -7.89 5.71
N SER A 25 16.52 -7.15 5.10
CA SER A 25 17.66 -6.55 5.80
C SER A 25 17.21 -5.54 6.87
N MET A 26 16.16 -4.76 6.61
CA MET A 26 15.57 -3.84 7.60
C MET A 26 14.97 -4.57 8.80
N ILE A 27 14.46 -5.79 8.61
CA ILE A 27 13.88 -6.59 9.68
C ILE A 27 14.99 -7.21 10.55
N THR A 28 16.05 -7.71 9.92
CA THR A 28 17.14 -8.41 10.62
C THR A 28 18.15 -7.46 11.26
N LEU A 29 18.52 -6.36 10.58
CA LEU A 29 19.61 -5.48 11.00
C LEU A 29 19.08 -4.29 11.82
N PRO A 30 19.67 -3.96 12.98
CA PRO A 30 19.22 -2.81 13.78
C PRO A 30 19.51 -1.52 13.02
N LEU A 31 18.46 -0.80 12.61
CA LEU A 31 18.59 0.47 11.90
C LEU A 31 18.89 1.61 12.90
N PRO A 32 19.81 2.53 12.57
CA PRO A 32 20.00 3.73 13.36
C PRO A 32 18.73 4.61 13.29
N PRO A 33 18.36 5.30 14.39
CA PRO A 33 17.14 6.13 14.43
C PRO A 33 17.08 7.21 13.34
N THR A 34 18.22 7.77 12.95
CA THR A 34 18.31 8.79 11.89
C THR A 34 17.89 8.26 10.52
N LEU A 35 18.28 7.02 10.19
CA LEU A 35 17.91 6.39 8.92
C LEU A 35 16.42 6.04 8.91
N LEU A 36 15.89 5.60 10.05
CA LEU A 36 14.47 5.33 10.24
C LEU A 36 13.63 6.59 10.01
N ASP A 37 14.02 7.73 10.58
CA ASP A 37 13.31 9.01 10.39
C ASP A 37 13.28 9.46 8.92
N ILE A 38 14.39 9.32 8.20
CA ILE A 38 14.48 9.64 6.77
C ILE A 38 13.51 8.75 5.98
N LEU A 39 13.51 7.44 6.25
CA LEU A 39 12.67 6.48 5.54
C LEU A 39 11.19 6.65 5.85
N PHE A 40 10.81 6.95 7.10
CA PHE A 40 9.43 7.27 7.45
C PHE A 40 8.96 8.58 6.80
N SER A 41 9.80 9.62 6.83
CA SER A 41 9.49 10.90 6.17
C SER A 41 9.29 10.71 4.67
N PHE A 42 10.17 9.93 4.02
CA PHE A 42 10.02 9.55 2.62
C PHE A 42 8.73 8.74 2.38
N ASN A 43 8.40 7.78 3.25
CA ASN A 43 7.18 6.99 3.12
C ASN A 43 5.91 7.85 3.19
N ILE A 44 5.86 8.80 4.12
CA ILE A 44 4.73 9.75 4.27
C ILE A 44 4.64 10.64 3.04
N ALA A 45 5.75 11.20 2.57
CA ALA A 45 5.77 12.03 1.35
C ALA A 45 5.30 11.26 0.12
N LEU A 46 5.81 10.03 -0.08
CA LEU A 46 5.40 9.14 -1.17
C LEU A 46 3.90 8.80 -1.08
N SER A 47 3.42 8.51 0.13
CA SER A 47 1.99 8.22 0.38
C SER A 47 1.11 9.42 0.02
N MET A 48 1.55 10.64 0.32
CA MET A 48 0.82 11.87 0.00
C MET A 48 0.80 12.13 -1.51
N VAL A 49 1.90 11.86 -2.21
CA VAL A 49 1.94 11.92 -3.69
C VAL A 49 0.94 10.92 -4.28
N VAL A 50 0.95 9.67 -3.83
CA VAL A 50 -0.01 8.65 -4.29
C VAL A 50 -1.45 9.10 -4.02
N LEU A 51 -1.73 9.63 -2.83
CA LEU A 51 -3.06 10.14 -2.47
C LEU A 51 -3.52 11.28 -3.39
N LEU A 52 -2.69 12.30 -3.58
CA LEU A 52 -3.01 13.44 -4.45
C LEU A 52 -3.25 12.97 -5.88
N VAL A 53 -2.38 12.11 -6.39
CA VAL A 53 -2.53 11.54 -7.72
C VAL A 53 -3.81 10.73 -7.84
N SER A 54 -4.18 9.94 -6.84
CA SER A 54 -5.46 9.21 -6.81
C SER A 54 -6.68 10.14 -6.79
N ILE A 55 -6.63 11.26 -6.06
CA ILE A 55 -7.75 12.22 -5.97
C ILE A 55 -7.91 13.01 -7.28
N TYR A 56 -6.80 13.42 -7.92
CA TYR A 56 -6.82 14.25 -9.12
C TYR A 56 -6.90 13.47 -10.43
N SER A 57 -6.71 12.14 -10.41
CA SER A 57 -6.82 11.32 -11.61
C SER A 57 -8.28 11.15 -12.05
N LYS A 58 -8.59 11.66 -13.24
CA LYS A 58 -9.96 11.61 -13.82
C LYS A 58 -10.29 10.27 -14.49
N ARG A 59 -9.29 9.43 -14.79
CA ARG A 59 -9.48 8.11 -15.43
C ARG A 59 -8.55 7.07 -14.78
N PRO A 60 -9.10 5.93 -14.29
CA PRO A 60 -8.28 4.83 -13.73
C PRO A 60 -7.28 4.24 -14.74
N LEU A 61 -7.58 4.33 -16.04
CA LEU A 61 -6.81 3.78 -17.16
C LEU A 61 -5.52 4.53 -17.49
N ASP A 62 -5.35 5.79 -17.05
CA ASP A 62 -4.10 6.54 -17.27
C ASP A 62 -2.97 6.05 -16.33
N PHE A 63 -3.29 5.13 -15.42
CA PHE A 63 -2.43 4.69 -14.33
C PHE A 63 -2.11 3.19 -14.37
N GLY A 64 -1.57 2.70 -15.50
CA GLY A 64 -1.09 1.33 -15.61
C GLY A 64 -0.03 0.94 -14.57
N SER A 65 0.65 1.92 -13.95
CA SER A 65 1.63 1.70 -12.88
C SER A 65 1.05 1.74 -11.46
N PHE A 66 -0.25 2.04 -11.28
CA PHE A 66 -0.86 2.22 -9.96
C PHE A 66 -0.72 0.98 -9.06
N PRO A 67 -1.05 -0.24 -9.53
CA PRO A 67 -0.91 -1.45 -8.71
C PRO A 67 0.54 -1.70 -8.29
N THR A 68 1.50 -1.46 -9.19
CA THR A 68 2.93 -1.64 -8.89
C THR A 68 3.42 -0.63 -7.84
N VAL A 69 3.03 0.64 -7.96
CA VAL A 69 3.40 1.67 -6.96
C VAL A 69 2.79 1.33 -5.59
N LEU A 70 1.53 0.91 -5.56
CA LEU A 70 0.89 0.46 -4.32
C LEU A 70 1.59 -0.76 -3.73
N LEU A 71 1.98 -1.75 -4.53
CA LEU A 71 2.72 -2.92 -4.06
C LEU A 71 4.06 -2.51 -3.42
N LEU A 72 4.84 -1.67 -4.10
CA LEU A 72 6.15 -1.20 -3.62
C LEU A 72 6.01 -0.39 -2.32
N THR A 73 5.08 0.56 -2.29
CA THR A 73 4.81 1.39 -1.10
C THR A 73 4.34 0.55 0.09
N THR A 74 3.55 -0.49 -0.16
CA THR A 74 3.04 -1.41 0.88
C THR A 74 4.16 -2.25 1.47
N ILE A 75 5.06 -2.80 0.64
CA ILE A 75 6.23 -3.55 1.11
C ILE A 75 7.13 -2.66 1.97
N LEU A 76 7.42 -1.44 1.49
CA LEU A 76 8.20 -0.46 2.25
C LEU A 76 7.55 -0.14 3.60
N ARG A 77 6.22 0.09 3.62
CA ARG A 77 5.47 0.32 4.87
C ARG A 77 5.60 -0.87 5.81
N LEU A 78 5.42 -2.10 5.33
CA LEU A 78 5.50 -3.29 6.17
C LEU A 78 6.89 -3.41 6.80
N SER A 79 7.94 -3.27 6.01
CA SER A 79 9.34 -3.31 6.50
C SER A 79 9.62 -2.24 7.54
N LEU A 80 9.18 -1.00 7.31
CA LEU A 80 9.40 0.10 8.26
C LEU A 80 8.67 -0.12 9.58
N ASN A 81 7.44 -0.63 9.56
CA ASN A 81 6.69 -0.93 10.79
C ASN A 81 7.35 -2.04 11.62
N VAL A 82 7.87 -3.09 10.97
CA VAL A 82 8.58 -4.17 11.68
C VAL A 82 9.90 -3.65 12.25
N ALA A 83 10.67 -2.92 11.44
CA ALA A 83 11.94 -2.35 11.87
C ALA A 83 11.77 -1.35 13.01
N SER A 84 10.78 -0.45 12.93
CA SER A 84 10.49 0.52 14.00
C SER A 84 10.04 -0.14 15.28
N THR A 85 9.15 -1.13 15.21
CA THR A 85 8.69 -1.86 16.40
C THR A 85 9.88 -2.51 17.10
N ARG A 86 10.82 -3.09 16.35
CA ARG A 86 12.04 -3.66 16.93
C ARG A 86 12.90 -2.59 17.60
N VAL A 87 13.17 -1.46 16.94
CA VAL A 87 13.97 -0.37 17.52
C VAL A 87 13.31 0.18 18.79
N ILE A 88 11.98 0.34 18.79
CA ILE A 88 11.20 0.75 19.97
C ILE A 88 11.33 -0.27 21.11
N LEU A 89 11.29 -1.57 20.83
CA LEU A 89 11.40 -2.60 21.87
C LEU A 89 12.81 -2.76 22.44
N ILE A 90 13.86 -2.51 21.65
CA ILE A 90 15.25 -2.64 22.09
C ILE A 90 15.74 -1.37 22.78
N ASN A 91 15.49 -0.20 22.18
CA ASN A 91 16.04 1.08 22.66
C ASN A 91 15.00 1.95 23.39
N GLY A 92 13.75 1.51 23.49
CA GLY A 92 12.69 2.31 24.14
C GLY A 92 12.89 2.51 25.63
N GLN A 93 13.78 1.75 26.27
CA GLN A 93 14.18 1.94 27.67
C GLN A 93 15.11 3.15 27.87
N ASP A 94 15.81 3.59 26.81
CA ASP A 94 16.75 4.72 26.85
C ASP A 94 16.07 6.10 26.65
N GLY A 95 14.73 6.13 26.48
CA GLY A 95 13.92 7.33 26.35
C GLY A 95 13.08 7.38 25.07
N THR A 96 12.11 8.29 25.01
CA THR A 96 11.17 8.44 23.87
C THR A 96 11.86 8.83 22.56
N ALA A 97 12.97 9.56 22.64
CA ALA A 97 13.77 9.98 21.49
C ALA A 97 14.58 8.84 20.85
N ALA A 98 14.78 7.72 21.56
CA ALA A 98 15.63 6.62 21.08
C ALA A 98 15.01 5.83 19.90
N ALA A 99 13.71 5.99 19.68
CA ALA A 99 12.99 5.37 18.56
C ALA A 99 13.04 6.18 17.25
N GLY A 100 13.44 7.46 17.30
CA GLY A 100 13.40 8.40 16.17
C GLY A 100 12.45 9.57 16.43
N HIS A 101 12.81 10.74 15.91
CA HIS A 101 12.08 11.99 16.14
C HIS A 101 10.71 12.02 15.44
N VAL A 102 10.57 11.33 14.31
CA VAL A 102 9.27 11.24 13.63
C VAL A 102 8.28 10.47 14.50
N ILE A 103 8.69 9.32 15.04
CA ILE A 103 7.85 8.48 15.90
C ILE A 103 7.51 9.22 17.20
N GLU A 104 8.49 9.88 17.83
CA GLU A 104 8.28 10.68 19.03
C GLU A 104 7.27 11.81 18.80
N SER A 105 7.42 12.54 17.69
CA SER A 105 6.52 13.64 17.33
C SER A 105 5.10 13.15 17.07
N PHE A 106 4.94 12.05 16.32
CA PHE A 106 3.62 11.44 16.10
C PHE A 106 3.01 10.93 17.40
N GLY A 107 3.80 10.32 18.28
CA GLY A 107 3.36 9.84 19.58
C GLY A 107 2.84 10.98 20.46
N ASN A 108 3.56 12.10 20.52
CA ASN A 108 3.15 13.28 21.29
C ASN A 108 1.87 13.91 20.74
N VAL A 109 1.71 13.97 19.41
CA VAL A 109 0.49 14.48 18.75
C VAL A 109 -0.71 13.59 19.05
N VAL A 110 -0.55 12.27 19.03
CA VAL A 110 -1.66 11.32 19.27
C VAL A 110 -2.03 11.23 20.74
N MET A 111 -1.06 11.26 21.65
CA MET A 111 -1.30 11.15 23.09
C MET A 111 -1.80 12.47 23.71
N GLY A 112 -1.50 13.63 23.09
CA GLY A 112 -1.96 14.92 23.61
C GLY A 112 -1.54 15.21 25.06
N GLY A 113 -0.43 14.61 25.51
CA GLY A 113 0.06 14.72 26.89
C GLY A 113 -0.56 13.75 27.90
N SER A 114 -1.48 12.86 27.49
CA SER A 114 -2.08 11.84 28.36
C SER A 114 -1.98 10.44 27.75
N TYR A 115 -1.30 9.53 28.46
CA TYR A 115 -1.23 8.12 28.07
C TYR A 115 -2.61 7.47 27.95
N THR A 116 -3.59 7.90 28.76
CA THR A 116 -4.97 7.41 28.69
C THR A 116 -5.61 7.73 27.34
N VAL A 117 -5.45 8.97 26.86
CA VAL A 117 -5.94 9.38 25.53
C VAL A 117 -5.25 8.56 24.44
N GLY A 118 -3.94 8.34 24.57
CA GLY A 118 -3.18 7.49 23.66
C GLY A 118 -3.74 6.07 23.52
N ILE A 119 -4.03 5.39 24.63
CA ILE A 119 -4.58 4.03 24.63
C ILE A 119 -5.98 4.00 24.00
N ILE A 120 -6.82 4.99 24.29
CA ILE A 120 -8.17 5.08 23.70
C ILE A 120 -8.07 5.26 22.18
N VAL A 121 -7.25 6.20 21.71
CA VAL A 121 -7.06 6.44 20.27
C VAL A 121 -6.46 5.22 19.57
N PHE A 122 -5.45 4.58 20.19
CA PHE A 122 -4.87 3.34 19.66
C PHE A 122 -5.92 2.24 19.50
N THR A 123 -6.79 2.05 20.50
CA THR A 123 -7.87 1.07 20.45
C THR A 123 -8.85 1.36 19.31
N ILE A 124 -9.24 2.63 19.12
CA ILE A 124 -10.10 3.05 18.00
C ILE A 124 -9.43 2.73 16.65
N LEU A 125 -8.14 3.05 16.50
CA LEU A 125 -7.40 2.77 15.27
C LEU A 125 -7.30 1.26 14.98
N VAL A 126 -7.07 0.43 15.99
CA VAL A 126 -7.05 -1.03 15.86
C VAL A 126 -8.42 -1.55 15.39
N ILE A 127 -9.50 -1.06 15.98
CA ILE A 127 -10.88 -1.44 15.58
C ILE A 127 -11.15 -1.03 14.13
N ILE A 128 -10.82 0.20 13.74
CA ILE A 128 -11.00 0.67 12.37
C ILE A 128 -10.20 -0.19 11.39
N ASN A 129 -8.93 -0.48 11.71
CA ASN A 129 -8.05 -1.25 10.82
C ASN A 129 -8.55 -2.69 10.61
N PHE A 130 -8.85 -3.41 11.70
CA PHE A 130 -9.22 -4.82 11.61
C PHE A 130 -10.71 -5.07 11.35
N VAL A 131 -11.60 -4.31 12.00
CA VAL A 131 -13.05 -4.56 11.89
C VAL A 131 -13.65 -3.83 10.72
N VAL A 132 -13.35 -2.54 10.55
CA VAL A 132 -14.02 -1.72 9.52
C VAL A 132 -13.37 -1.91 8.15
N ILE A 133 -12.06 -1.71 8.03
CA ILE A 133 -11.38 -1.74 6.73
C ILE A 133 -11.36 -3.16 6.17
N THR A 134 -10.94 -4.16 6.94
CA THR A 134 -10.84 -5.55 6.43
C THR A 134 -12.22 -6.13 6.09
N LYS A 135 -13.24 -5.97 6.95
CA LYS A 135 -14.59 -6.48 6.63
C LYS A 135 -15.26 -5.66 5.54
N GLY A 136 -15.03 -4.34 5.52
CA GLY A 136 -15.54 -3.45 4.48
C GLY A 136 -15.00 -3.82 3.10
N ALA A 137 -13.68 -4.07 3.00
CA ALA A 137 -13.05 -4.53 1.77
C ALA A 137 -13.64 -5.86 1.27
N GLY A 138 -13.91 -6.81 2.18
CA GLY A 138 -14.58 -8.06 1.84
C GLY A 138 -15.97 -7.88 1.24
N ARG A 139 -16.79 -6.99 1.82
CA ARG A 139 -18.14 -6.68 1.28
C ARG A 139 -18.08 -6.01 -0.08
N ILE A 140 -17.13 -5.10 -0.30
CA ILE A 140 -16.93 -4.46 -1.61
C ILE A 140 -16.48 -5.49 -2.66
N ALA A 141 -15.61 -6.43 -2.29
CA ALA A 141 -15.17 -7.50 -3.18
C ALA A 141 -16.32 -8.44 -3.59
N GLU A 142 -17.19 -8.80 -2.65
CA GLU A 142 -18.41 -9.59 -2.90
C GLU A 142 -19.31 -8.90 -3.94
N VAL A 143 -19.57 -7.61 -3.75
CA VAL A 143 -20.43 -6.83 -4.66
C VAL A 143 -19.78 -6.65 -6.03
N THR A 144 -18.47 -6.42 -6.09
CA THR A 144 -17.74 -6.27 -7.36
C THR A 144 -17.75 -7.58 -8.16
N ALA A 145 -17.55 -8.72 -7.49
CA ALA A 145 -17.63 -10.03 -8.13
C ALA A 145 -19.04 -10.29 -8.66
N ARG A 146 -20.07 -9.94 -7.88
CA ARG A 146 -21.46 -10.07 -8.31
C ARG A 146 -21.78 -9.17 -9.51
N PHE A 147 -21.37 -7.90 -9.51
CA PHE A 147 -21.57 -7.03 -10.68
C PHE A 147 -20.81 -7.51 -11.93
N THR A 148 -19.65 -8.13 -11.74
CA THR A 148 -18.91 -8.74 -12.86
C THR A 148 -19.65 -9.96 -13.43
N LEU A 149 -20.26 -10.78 -12.57
CA LEU A 149 -21.08 -11.93 -12.99
C LEU A 149 -22.42 -11.50 -13.59
N ASP A 150 -23.12 -10.53 -12.99
CA ASP A 150 -24.39 -9.99 -13.48
C ASP A 150 -24.22 -9.26 -14.84
N ALA A 151 -23.00 -8.82 -15.18
CA ALA A 151 -22.68 -8.24 -16.48
C ALA A 151 -22.43 -9.29 -17.59
N MET A 152 -22.24 -10.58 -17.28
CA MET A 152 -21.98 -11.62 -18.29
C MET A 152 -23.17 -11.86 -19.24
N PRO A 153 -24.43 -11.97 -18.77
CA PRO A 153 -25.57 -12.12 -19.66
C PRO A 153 -25.75 -10.94 -20.62
N GLY A 154 -25.46 -9.71 -20.18
CA GLY A 154 -25.53 -8.54 -21.06
C GLY A 154 -24.49 -8.57 -22.18
N LYS A 155 -23.28 -9.10 -21.90
CA LYS A 155 -22.27 -9.35 -22.93
C LYS A 155 -22.68 -10.48 -23.87
N GLN A 156 -23.32 -11.53 -23.36
CA GLN A 156 -23.83 -12.64 -24.17
C GLN A 156 -24.98 -12.18 -25.07
N MET A 157 -25.90 -11.34 -24.57
CA MET A 157 -27.00 -10.77 -25.35
C MET A 157 -26.50 -9.82 -26.45
N ALA A 158 -25.41 -9.08 -26.22
CA ALA A 158 -24.77 -8.28 -27.26
C ALA A 158 -24.17 -9.16 -28.37
N ILE A 159 -23.51 -10.27 -28.00
CA ILE A 159 -22.96 -11.25 -28.96
C ILE A 159 -24.10 -11.92 -29.76
N ASP A 160 -25.20 -12.31 -29.11
CA ASP A 160 -26.36 -12.90 -29.78
C ASP A 160 -27.03 -11.91 -30.75
N ALA A 161 -27.10 -10.63 -30.37
CA ALA A 161 -27.62 -9.58 -31.24
C ALA A 161 -26.72 -9.33 -32.46
N ASP A 162 -25.39 -9.33 -32.28
CA ASP A 162 -24.43 -9.18 -33.36
C ASP A 162 -24.42 -10.40 -34.30
N LEU A 163 -24.62 -11.61 -33.77
CA LEU A 163 -24.80 -12.85 -34.54
C LEU A 163 -26.09 -12.79 -35.38
N ASN A 164 -27.20 -12.38 -34.77
CA ASN A 164 -28.50 -12.30 -35.45
C ASN A 164 -28.58 -11.15 -36.46
N ALA A 165 -27.74 -10.11 -36.30
CA ALA A 165 -27.57 -9.02 -37.25
C ALA A 165 -26.61 -9.35 -38.42
N GLY A 166 -25.99 -10.54 -38.41
CA GLY A 166 -25.07 -11.00 -39.45
C GLY A 166 -23.72 -10.29 -39.46
N MET A 167 -23.33 -9.63 -38.35
CA MET A 167 -22.03 -8.95 -38.22
C MET A 167 -20.90 -9.91 -37.82
N ILE A 168 -21.23 -11.12 -37.34
CA ILE A 168 -20.30 -12.14 -36.88
C ILE A 168 -20.73 -13.49 -37.47
N ASP A 169 -19.79 -14.23 -38.07
CA ASP A 169 -20.02 -15.58 -38.62
C ASP A 169 -19.67 -16.66 -37.59
N GLN A 170 -20.32 -17.83 -37.67
CA GLN A 170 -20.29 -18.87 -36.64
C GLN A 170 -19.24 -19.97 -36.92
N GLU A 171 -18.19 -19.68 -37.69
CA GLU A 171 -17.06 -20.59 -37.94
C GLU A 171 -15.95 -20.55 -36.88
#